data_AF-Q84L68-F1
#
_entry.id   AF-Q84L68-F1
#
_cell.length_a   1.000
_cell.length_b   1.000
_cell.length_c   1.000
_cell.angle_alpha   90.00
_cell.angle_beta   90.00
_cell.angle_gamma   90.00
#
_symmetry.space_group_name_H-M   'P 1'
#
loop_
_entity.id
_entity.type
_entity.pdbx_description
1 polymer ?
#
loop_
_entity_poly.entity_id
_entity_poly.type
_entity_poly.pdbx_seq_one_letter_code
_entity_poly.pdbx_strand_id
1 'polypeptide(L)'
;VSRSLSTALLADGVGEAAQIYCELVRLGANMRVIDIGGGLGIDYDGSKSSDSELSVAYGLEEYAAAVVDAVRCVCDCRSVKHPIICSESGRAIVSRHSVLIFEAVSASSYEVPSMSSLELQYLVDGLTDEARVDYQNLSAAAYMGEYKTCLVYADQLKQRCVEKFKDGCLGMEQLAAVEGIARQ
;
A
#
# COMPACT_ATOMS: atom_id res chain seq x y z
N VAL A 1 -9.74 -11.27 2.54
CA VAL A 1 -9.33 -9.86 2.67
C VAL A 1 -10.59 -9.08 3.00
N SER A 2 -10.71 -8.56 4.22
CA SER A 2 -11.89 -7.83 4.67
C SER A 2 -11.78 -6.41 4.14
N ARG A 3 -12.67 -5.99 3.23
CA ARG A 3 -12.82 -4.59 2.81
C ARG A 3 -12.97 -3.72 4.07
N SER A 4 -12.44 -2.50 4.04
CA SER A 4 -12.69 -1.51 5.09
C SER A 4 -14.20 -1.33 5.25
N LEU A 5 -14.75 -1.85 6.35
CA LEU A 5 -16.15 -1.64 6.68
C LEU A 5 -16.30 -0.19 7.14
N SER A 6 -17.30 0.52 6.64
CA SER A 6 -17.78 1.73 7.30
C SER A 6 -18.76 1.33 8.41
N THR A 7 -18.94 2.20 9.40
CA THR A 7 -19.98 2.01 10.43
C THR A 7 -21.39 1.96 9.82
N ALA A 8 -21.61 2.60 8.68
CA ALA A 8 -22.88 2.56 7.95
C ALA A 8 -23.20 1.16 7.42
N LEU A 9 -22.25 0.51 6.72
CA LEU A 9 -22.45 -0.85 6.20
C LEU A 9 -22.64 -1.87 7.32
N LEU A 10 -21.95 -1.67 8.44
CA LEU A 10 -22.14 -2.48 9.65
C LEU A 10 -23.55 -2.30 10.22
N ALA A 11 -24.01 -1.06 10.38
CA ALA A 11 -25.32 -0.76 10.91
C ALA A 11 -26.45 -1.33 10.03
N ASP A 12 -26.30 -1.27 8.71
CA ASP A 12 -27.26 -1.84 7.76
C ASP A 12 -27.38 -3.36 7.93
N GLY A 13 -26.24 -4.07 7.96
CA GLY A 13 -26.22 -5.53 8.13
C GLY A 13 -26.72 -5.99 9.49
N VAL A 14 -26.34 -5.30 10.56
CA VAL A 14 -26.84 -5.56 11.92
C VAL A 14 -28.33 -5.26 12.02
N GLY A 15 -28.79 -4.20 11.34
CA GLY A 15 -30.21 -3.85 11.23
C GLY A 15 -31.00 -4.99 10.59
N GLU A 16 -30.55 -5.52 9.46
CA GLU A 16 -31.19 -6.68 8.79
C GLU A 16 -31.25 -7.91 9.70
N ALA A 17 -30.14 -8.24 10.37
CA ALA A 17 -30.09 -9.34 11.33
C ALA A 17 -31.06 -9.14 12.51
N ALA A 18 -31.19 -7.91 13.02
CA ALA A 18 -32.14 -7.58 14.07
C ALA A 18 -33.61 -7.70 13.62
N GLN A 19 -33.91 -7.42 12.34
CA GLN A 19 -35.24 -7.63 11.78
C GLN A 19 -35.59 -9.12 11.76
N ILE A 20 -34.66 -9.97 11.31
CA ILE A 20 -34.83 -11.43 11.31
C ILE A 20 -35.00 -11.94 12.74
N TYR A 21 -34.18 -11.47 13.68
CA TYR A 21 -34.30 -11.81 15.11
C TYR A 21 -35.70 -11.51 15.64
N CYS A 22 -36.24 -10.32 15.37
CA CYS A 22 -37.56 -9.94 15.87
C CYS A 22 -38.68 -10.76 15.21
N GLU A 23 -38.57 -11.09 13.92
CA GLU A 23 -39.54 -11.96 13.26
C GLU A 23 -39.54 -13.38 13.82
N LEU A 24 -38.36 -13.93 14.15
CA LEU A 24 -38.26 -15.23 14.81
C LEU A 24 -38.92 -15.21 16.19
N VAL A 25 -38.70 -14.16 16.98
CA VAL A 25 -39.40 -13.98 18.27
C VAL A 25 -40.91 -13.91 18.07
N ARG A 26 -41.38 -13.15 17.08
CA ARG A 26 -42.80 -13.03 16.74
C ARG A 26 -43.43 -14.37 16.34
N LEU A 27 -42.68 -15.23 15.66
CA LEU A 27 -43.10 -16.58 15.28
C LEU A 27 -43.07 -17.58 16.45
N GLY A 28 -42.66 -17.14 17.65
CA GLY A 28 -42.67 -17.93 18.88
C GLY A 28 -41.33 -18.60 19.22
N ALA A 29 -40.26 -18.29 18.48
CA ALA A 29 -38.93 -18.77 18.85
C ALA A 29 -38.43 -18.05 20.13
N ASN A 30 -37.89 -18.81 21.08
CA ASN A 30 -37.31 -18.27 22.32
C ASN A 30 -35.89 -17.71 22.07
N MET A 31 -35.80 -16.72 21.20
CA MET A 31 -34.53 -16.05 20.90
C MET A 31 -34.06 -15.25 22.12
N ARG A 32 -32.76 -15.28 22.41
CA ARG A 32 -32.15 -14.54 23.54
C ARG A 32 -30.84 -13.85 23.17
N VAL A 33 -30.18 -14.35 22.14
CA VAL A 33 -28.85 -13.92 21.73
C VAL A 33 -28.91 -13.60 20.25
N ILE A 34 -28.25 -12.52 19.87
CA ILE A 34 -27.92 -12.20 18.48
C ILE A 34 -26.40 -12.22 18.36
N ASP A 35 -25.90 -13.01 17.42
CA ASP A 35 -24.49 -13.02 17.06
C ASP A 35 -24.30 -12.14 15.83
N ILE A 36 -23.48 -11.09 15.96
CA ILE A 36 -23.17 -10.16 14.87
C ILE A 36 -21.93 -10.57 14.10
N GLY A 37 -21.29 -11.69 14.47
CA GLY A 37 -20.07 -12.19 13.86
C GLY A 37 -18.86 -11.28 14.12
N GLY A 38 -17.87 -11.41 13.25
CA GLY A 38 -16.65 -10.60 13.28
C GLY A 38 -16.80 -9.25 12.56
N GLY A 39 -15.71 -8.78 11.95
CA GLY A 39 -15.74 -7.57 11.12
C GLY A 39 -15.36 -6.27 11.83
N LEU A 40 -15.10 -6.30 13.15
CA LEU A 40 -14.35 -5.24 13.82
C LEU A 40 -12.96 -5.18 13.21
N GLY A 41 -12.72 -4.16 12.39
CA GLY A 41 -11.43 -3.95 11.76
C GLY A 41 -10.42 -3.28 12.70
N ILE A 42 -9.16 -3.26 12.27
CA ILE A 42 -8.04 -2.67 13.00
C ILE A 42 -7.32 -1.71 12.08
N ASP A 43 -6.95 -0.57 12.65
CA ASP A 43 -6.04 0.38 12.02
C ASP A 43 -4.61 -0.16 12.05
N TYR A 44 -4.11 -0.69 10.93
CA TYR A 44 -2.76 -1.25 10.79
C TYR A 44 -1.72 -0.21 10.34
N ASP A 45 -2.13 0.83 9.61
CA ASP A 45 -1.23 1.87 9.07
C ASP A 45 -1.26 3.18 9.86
N GLY A 46 -2.18 3.32 10.83
CA GLY A 46 -2.31 4.49 11.70
C GLY A 46 -3.01 5.68 11.03
N SER A 47 -3.50 5.52 9.80
CA SER A 47 -4.08 6.61 9.01
C SER A 47 -5.51 6.96 9.42
N LYS A 48 -6.21 6.06 10.12
CA LYS A 48 -7.66 6.13 10.42
C LYS A 48 -8.51 6.52 9.20
N SER A 49 -8.10 6.07 8.01
CA SER A 49 -8.73 6.48 6.76
C SER A 49 -9.63 5.38 6.22
N SER A 50 -10.84 5.74 5.78
CA SER A 50 -11.75 4.85 5.05
C SER A 50 -11.24 4.48 3.66
N ASP A 51 -10.25 5.22 3.15
CA ASP A 51 -9.73 5.13 1.78
C ASP A 51 -8.52 4.18 1.65
N SER A 52 -8.12 3.55 2.75
CA SER A 52 -7.03 2.58 2.78
C SER A 52 -7.57 1.17 3.03
N GLU A 53 -7.03 0.17 2.33
CA GLU A 53 -7.36 -1.24 2.55
C GLU A 53 -6.79 -1.78 3.88
N LEU A 54 -5.92 -1.00 4.54
CA LEU A 54 -5.17 -1.36 5.74
C LEU A 54 -5.65 -0.65 7.02
N SER A 55 -6.61 0.28 6.90
CA SER A 55 -7.15 1.02 8.03
C SER A 55 -8.67 0.92 8.13
N VAL A 56 -9.17 1.41 9.25
CA VAL A 56 -10.59 1.53 9.55
C VAL A 56 -10.85 2.94 10.03
N ALA A 57 -11.90 3.55 9.52
CA ALA A 57 -12.28 4.90 9.88
C ALA A 57 -13.07 4.99 11.21
N TYR A 58 -13.17 3.89 11.97
CA TYR A 58 -13.95 3.84 13.20
C TYR A 58 -13.17 3.25 14.38
N GLY A 59 -13.45 3.76 15.57
CA GLY A 59 -12.96 3.24 16.85
C GLY A 59 -13.79 2.06 17.38
N LEU A 60 -13.31 1.43 18.45
CA LEU A 60 -14.04 0.35 19.13
C LEU A 60 -15.38 0.84 19.67
N GLU A 61 -15.41 2.04 20.22
CA GLU A 61 -16.60 2.67 20.79
C GLU A 61 -17.64 2.99 19.72
N GLU A 62 -17.20 3.47 18.56
CA GLU A 62 -18.08 3.77 17.42
C GLU A 62 -18.66 2.49 16.81
N TYR A 63 -17.86 1.42 16.72
CA TYR A 63 -18.34 0.08 16.35
C TYR A 63 -19.42 -0.40 17.33
N ALA A 64 -19.14 -0.35 18.63
CA ALA A 64 -20.06 -0.80 19.66
C ALA A 64 -21.36 0.01 19.65
N ALA A 65 -21.27 1.34 19.51
CA ALA A 65 -22.42 2.22 19.42
C ALA A 65 -23.27 1.90 18.18
N ALA A 66 -22.66 1.77 17.00
CA ALA A 66 -23.38 1.45 15.77
C ALA A 66 -24.14 0.12 15.86
N VAL A 67 -23.53 -0.92 16.44
CA VAL A 67 -24.17 -2.23 16.66
C VAL A 67 -25.34 -2.10 17.64
N VAL A 68 -25.12 -1.48 18.80
CA VAL A 68 -26.14 -1.36 19.85
C VAL A 68 -27.32 -0.54 19.35
N ASP A 69 -27.06 0.58 18.66
CA ASP A 69 -28.11 1.47 18.14
C ASP A 69 -28.93 0.80 17.04
N ALA A 70 -28.29 0.04 16.14
CA ALA A 70 -28.99 -0.72 15.10
C ALA A 70 -29.93 -1.77 15.71
N VAL A 71 -29.45 -2.57 16.68
CA VAL A 71 -30.27 -3.58 17.36
C VAL A 71 -31.41 -2.92 18.15
N ARG A 72 -31.10 -1.86 18.90
CA ARG A 72 -32.08 -1.12 19.70
C ARG A 72 -33.20 -0.56 18.83
N CYS A 73 -32.86 0.12 17.74
CA CYS A 73 -33.83 0.75 16.85
C CYS A 73 -34.89 -0.27 16.38
N VAL A 74 -34.45 -1.45 15.95
CA VAL A 74 -35.37 -2.49 15.46
C VAL A 74 -36.18 -3.12 16.60
N CYS A 75 -35.55 -3.44 17.73
CA CYS A 75 -36.24 -4.06 18.86
C CYS A 75 -37.29 -3.11 19.48
N ASP A 76 -36.97 -1.83 19.63
CA ASP A 76 -37.89 -0.80 20.14
C ASP A 76 -39.10 -0.65 19.19
N CYS A 77 -38.86 -0.57 17.87
CA CYS A 77 -39.92 -0.48 16.87
C CYS A 77 -40.87 -1.68 16.89
N ARG A 78 -40.34 -2.89 17.14
CA ARG A 78 -41.14 -4.13 17.16
C ARG A 78 -41.60 -4.55 18.56
N SER A 79 -41.32 -3.74 19.58
CA SER A 79 -41.62 -4.05 21.00
C SER A 79 -41.09 -5.42 21.44
N VAL A 80 -39.93 -5.81 20.93
CA VAL A 80 -39.24 -7.06 21.28
C VAL A 80 -38.21 -6.76 22.37
N LYS A 81 -38.10 -7.66 23.37
CA LYS A 81 -37.07 -7.53 24.41
C LYS A 81 -35.67 -7.57 23.81
N HIS A 82 -34.82 -6.63 24.22
CA HIS A 82 -33.44 -6.54 23.75
C HIS A 82 -32.66 -7.84 24.01
N PRO A 83 -31.96 -8.40 23.00
CA PRO A 83 -31.13 -9.59 23.15
C PRO A 83 -29.81 -9.30 23.86
N ILE A 84 -29.13 -10.37 24.26
CA ILE A 84 -27.69 -10.36 24.48
C ILE A 84 -26.99 -10.29 23.12
N ILE A 85 -26.05 -9.37 22.96
CA ILE A 85 -25.26 -9.23 21.72
C ILE A 85 -23.93 -9.97 21.90
N CYS A 86 -23.60 -10.85 20.96
CA CYS A 86 -22.33 -11.57 20.86
C CYS A 86 -21.56 -11.09 19.63
N SER A 87 -20.22 -10.99 19.73
CA SER A 87 -19.33 -10.61 18.64
C SER A 87 -18.14 -11.56 18.55
N GLU A 88 -17.80 -11.97 17.33
CA GLU A 88 -16.69 -12.87 16.99
C GLU A 88 -15.47 -12.09 16.48
N SER A 89 -15.15 -10.97 17.12
CA SER A 89 -14.10 -10.03 16.71
C SER A 89 -12.66 -10.53 16.99
N GLY A 90 -12.34 -11.75 16.56
CA GLY A 90 -11.06 -12.42 16.86
C GLY A 90 -9.85 -11.64 16.37
N ARG A 91 -9.92 -11.05 15.17
CA ARG A 91 -8.82 -10.23 14.62
C ARG A 91 -8.49 -9.05 15.52
N ALA A 92 -9.51 -8.35 16.01
CA ALA A 92 -9.37 -7.20 16.92
C ALA A 92 -8.55 -7.56 18.16
N ILE A 93 -8.81 -8.74 18.73
CA ILE A 93 -8.16 -9.24 19.95
C ILE A 93 -6.72 -9.67 19.67
N VAL A 94 -6.46 -10.39 18.57
CA VAL A 94 -5.15 -11.00 18.31
C VAL A 94 -4.21 -10.16 17.45
N SER A 95 -4.60 -9.01 16.93
CA SER A 95 -3.73 -8.30 15.98
C SER A 95 -2.43 -7.74 16.57
N ARG A 96 -2.46 -7.31 17.85
CA ARG A 96 -1.33 -6.60 18.49
C ARG A 96 -0.56 -7.44 19.52
N HIS A 97 -0.83 -8.74 19.60
CA HIS A 97 -0.23 -9.60 20.64
C HIS A 97 1.12 -10.22 20.26
N SER A 98 1.58 -10.06 19.00
CA SER A 98 2.83 -10.67 18.52
C SER A 98 3.64 -9.69 17.68
N VAL A 99 4.95 -9.72 17.89
CA VAL A 99 5.93 -8.92 17.14
C VAL A 99 6.98 -9.86 16.57
N LEU A 100 7.22 -9.78 15.27
CA LEU A 100 8.30 -10.50 14.60
C LEU A 100 9.54 -9.61 14.55
N ILE A 101 10.61 -10.05 15.22
CA ILE A 101 11.90 -9.37 15.23
C ILE A 101 12.90 -10.25 14.48
N PHE A 102 13.57 -9.69 13.48
CA PHE A 102 14.65 -10.36 12.75
C PHE A 102 15.78 -9.37 12.48
N GLU A 103 16.99 -9.89 12.38
CA GLU A 103 18.18 -9.09 12.08
C GLU A 103 18.33 -8.91 10.56
N ALA A 104 18.67 -7.69 10.14
CA ALA A 104 19.05 -7.43 8.76
C ALA A 104 20.49 -7.95 8.53
N VAL A 105 20.62 -9.08 7.84
CA VAL A 105 21.90 -9.78 7.65
C VAL A 105 22.85 -9.04 6.70
N SER A 106 22.31 -8.32 5.71
CA SER A 106 23.10 -7.55 4.76
C SER A 106 22.24 -6.47 4.10
N ALA A 107 22.87 -5.37 3.72
CA ALA A 107 22.29 -4.33 2.90
C ALA A 107 23.21 -4.10 1.70
N SER A 108 22.66 -4.05 0.49
CA SER A 108 23.40 -3.66 -0.70
C SER A 108 23.39 -2.15 -0.83
N SER A 109 24.51 -1.50 -0.52
CA SER A 109 24.81 -0.16 -1.00
C SER A 109 25.52 -0.24 -2.34
N TYR A 110 25.08 0.56 -3.30
CA TYR A 110 25.78 0.68 -4.58
C TYR A 110 26.93 1.68 -4.40
N GLU A 111 28.16 1.21 -4.49
CA GLU A 111 29.30 2.10 -4.69
C GLU A 111 29.34 2.46 -6.18
N VAL A 112 29.25 3.74 -6.51
CA VAL A 112 29.53 4.15 -7.89
C VAL A 112 31.04 4.10 -8.09
N PRO A 113 31.55 3.29 -9.05
CA PRO A 113 32.97 3.27 -9.32
C PRO A 113 33.45 4.68 -9.69
N SER A 114 34.52 5.16 -9.07
CA SER A 114 35.19 6.38 -9.51
C SER A 114 35.83 6.11 -10.87
N MET A 115 35.18 6.52 -11.95
CA MET A 115 35.81 6.47 -13.28
C MET A 115 36.76 7.65 -13.44
N SER A 116 37.94 7.38 -13.98
CA SER A 116 38.84 8.45 -14.42
C SER A 116 38.26 9.18 -15.63
N SER A 117 38.67 10.43 -15.83
CA SER A 117 38.28 11.22 -17.00
C SER A 117 38.70 10.59 -18.33
N LEU A 118 39.82 9.85 -18.34
CA LEU A 118 40.32 9.12 -19.50
C LEU A 118 39.43 7.92 -19.87
N GLU A 119 38.99 7.16 -18.87
CA GLU A 119 38.08 6.04 -19.08
C GLU A 119 36.71 6.52 -19.56
N LEU A 120 36.19 7.60 -18.96
CA LEU A 120 34.95 8.24 -19.42
C LEU A 120 35.06 8.68 -20.87
N GLN A 121 36.18 9.30 -21.26
CA GLN A 121 36.37 9.74 -22.64
C GLN A 121 36.37 8.56 -23.62
N TYR A 122 37.10 7.49 -23.32
CA TYR A 122 37.14 6.28 -24.14
C TYR A 122 35.75 5.63 -24.29
N LEU A 123 34.98 5.59 -23.21
CA LEU A 123 33.62 5.06 -23.19
C LEU A 123 32.68 5.91 -24.05
N VAL A 124 32.73 7.25 -23.91
CA VAL A 124 31.91 8.21 -24.68
C VAL A 124 32.26 8.17 -26.17
N ASP A 125 33.52 7.94 -26.51
CA ASP A 125 33.96 7.80 -27.90
C ASP A 125 33.40 6.50 -28.52
N GLY A 126 33.27 5.43 -27.73
CA GLY A 126 32.66 4.16 -28.15
C GLY A 126 31.12 4.15 -28.20
N LEU A 127 30.44 5.19 -27.71
CA LEU A 127 28.99 5.33 -27.83
C LEU A 127 28.58 5.61 -29.28
N THR A 128 27.33 5.27 -29.62
CA THR A 128 26.72 5.73 -30.87
C THR A 128 26.60 7.26 -30.88
N ASP A 129 26.56 7.87 -32.07
CA ASP A 129 26.43 9.33 -32.18
C ASP A 129 25.21 9.86 -31.42
N GLU A 130 24.10 9.13 -31.48
CA GLU A 130 22.87 9.43 -30.74
C GLU A 130 23.09 9.38 -29.22
N ALA A 131 23.73 8.35 -28.68
CA ALA A 131 23.98 8.24 -27.24
C ALA A 131 25.02 9.28 -26.76
N ARG A 132 25.97 9.67 -27.62
CA ARG A 132 26.93 10.74 -27.32
C ARG A 132 26.25 12.09 -27.14
N VAL A 133 25.22 12.39 -27.94
CA VAL A 133 24.41 13.62 -27.79
C VAL A 133 23.67 13.62 -26.45
N ASP A 134 23.07 12.50 -26.04
CA ASP A 134 22.39 12.42 -24.74
C ASP A 134 23.36 12.62 -23.57
N TYR A 135 24.57 12.06 -23.66
CA TYR A 135 25.63 12.29 -22.67
C TYR A 135 26.05 13.76 -22.60
N GLN A 136 26.17 14.43 -23.74
CA GLN A 136 26.49 15.87 -23.79
C GLN A 136 25.38 16.72 -23.16
N ASN A 137 24.11 16.38 -23.41
CA ASN A 137 22.96 17.05 -22.80
C ASN A 137 22.93 16.85 -21.28
N LEU A 138 23.19 15.61 -20.81
CA LEU A 138 23.31 15.29 -19.39
C LEU A 138 24.46 16.08 -18.74
N SER A 139 25.63 16.08 -19.36
CA SER A 139 26.81 16.81 -18.89
C SER A 139 26.53 18.31 -18.80
N ALA A 140 25.93 18.90 -19.84
CA ALA A 140 25.55 20.31 -19.84
C ALA A 140 24.55 20.65 -18.72
N ALA A 141 23.52 19.81 -18.53
CA ALA A 141 22.54 20.01 -17.44
C ALA A 141 23.21 19.89 -16.05
N ALA A 142 24.17 18.97 -15.89
CA ALA A 142 24.92 18.81 -14.66
C ALA A 142 25.80 20.03 -14.37
N TYR A 143 26.48 20.58 -15.38
CA TYR A 143 27.25 21.83 -15.27
C TYR A 143 26.37 23.03 -14.89
N MET A 144 25.13 23.07 -15.36
CA MET A 144 24.17 24.13 -15.05
C MET A 144 23.46 23.93 -13.69
N GLY A 145 23.65 22.79 -13.02
CA GLY A 145 23.01 22.47 -11.75
C GLY A 145 21.51 22.15 -11.86
N GLU A 146 21.03 21.79 -13.05
CA GLU A 146 19.61 21.51 -13.28
C GLU A 146 19.26 20.05 -12.96
N TYR A 147 19.07 19.72 -11.68
CA TYR A 147 18.85 18.35 -11.21
C TYR A 147 17.69 17.62 -11.92
N LYS A 148 16.54 18.28 -12.13
CA LYS A 148 15.39 17.66 -12.79
C LYS A 148 15.70 17.31 -14.25
N THR A 149 16.39 18.22 -14.94
CA THR A 149 16.81 18.03 -16.33
C THR A 149 17.86 16.92 -16.44
N CYS A 150 18.78 16.83 -15.47
CA CYS A 150 19.76 15.75 -15.38
C CYS A 150 19.08 14.38 -15.28
N LEU A 151 18.06 14.24 -14.41
CA LEU A 151 17.33 12.97 -14.27
C LEU A 151 16.68 12.53 -15.59
N VAL A 152 16.10 13.47 -16.34
CA VAL A 152 15.49 13.18 -17.64
C VAL A 152 16.54 12.74 -18.65
N TYR A 153 17.67 13.44 -18.76
CA TYR A 153 18.73 13.07 -19.70
C TYR A 153 19.46 11.78 -19.30
N ALA A 154 19.61 11.52 -18.00
CA ALA A 154 20.18 10.27 -17.50
C ALA A 154 19.30 9.07 -17.85
N ASP A 155 17.98 9.19 -17.70
CA ASP A 155 17.02 8.15 -18.08
C ASP A 155 17.00 7.91 -19.61
N GLN A 156 17.01 8.99 -20.40
CA GLN A 156 17.08 8.91 -21.87
C GLN A 156 18.37 8.22 -22.35
N LEU A 157 19.52 8.64 -21.82
CA LEU A 157 20.81 8.03 -22.13
C LEU A 157 20.80 6.53 -21.79
N LYS A 158 20.31 6.18 -20.59
CA LYS A 158 20.23 4.79 -20.14
C LYS A 158 19.32 3.96 -21.05
N GLN A 159 18.12 4.44 -21.35
CA GLN A 159 17.16 3.71 -22.20
C GLN A 159 17.75 3.47 -23.59
N ARG A 160 18.37 4.49 -24.20
CA ARG A 160 19.03 4.39 -25.50
C ARG A 160 20.17 3.37 -25.49
N CYS A 161 21.02 3.41 -24.47
CA CYS A 161 22.12 2.44 -24.35
C CYS A 161 21.61 1.00 -24.13
N VAL A 162 20.51 0.80 -23.40
CA VAL A 162 19.88 -0.51 -23.27
C VAL A 162 19.32 -1.02 -24.60
N GLU A 163 18.71 -0.15 -25.41
CA GLU A 163 18.20 -0.51 -26.74
C GLU A 163 19.35 -0.89 -27.68
N LYS A 164 20.39 -0.05 -27.77
CA LYS A 164 21.56 -0.34 -28.62
C LYS A 164 22.34 -1.57 -28.17
N PHE A 165 22.34 -1.89 -26.88
CA PHE A 165 22.88 -3.15 -26.37
C PHE A 165 22.08 -4.36 -26.86
N LYS A 166 20.73 -4.28 -26.83
CA LYS A 166 19.86 -5.34 -27.37
C LYS A 166 20.07 -5.56 -28.87
N ASP A 167 20.36 -4.49 -29.61
CA ASP A 167 20.66 -4.53 -31.05
C ASP A 167 22.08 -5.03 -31.36
N GLY A 168 22.92 -5.28 -30.33
CA GLY A 168 24.30 -5.73 -30.48
C GLY A 168 25.29 -4.63 -30.87
N CYS A 169 24.88 -3.35 -30.80
CA CYS A 169 25.71 -2.19 -31.13
C CYS A 169 26.54 -1.67 -29.95
N LEU A 170 26.30 -2.15 -28.73
CA LEU A 170 27.05 -1.78 -27.53
C LEU A 170 27.53 -3.02 -26.77
N GLY A 171 28.71 -2.94 -26.18
CA GLY A 171 29.28 -3.96 -25.31
C GLY A 171 28.85 -3.82 -23.84
N MET A 172 29.11 -4.87 -23.05
CA MET A 172 28.80 -4.91 -21.61
C MET A 172 29.51 -3.81 -20.81
N GLU A 173 30.75 -3.48 -21.18
CA GLU A 173 31.55 -2.45 -20.50
C GLU A 173 30.91 -1.06 -20.64
N GLN A 174 30.38 -0.76 -21.83
CA GLN A 174 29.72 0.51 -22.13
C GLN A 174 28.38 0.64 -21.41
N LEU A 175 27.63 -0.46 -21.33
CA LEU A 175 26.37 -0.48 -20.60
C LEU A 175 26.59 -0.30 -19.09
N ALA A 176 27.58 -0.99 -18.52
CA ALA A 176 27.95 -0.86 -17.11
C ALA A 176 28.40 0.56 -16.77
N ALA A 177 29.16 1.20 -17.66
CA ALA A 177 29.59 2.58 -17.49
C ALA A 177 28.43 3.58 -17.48
N VAL A 178 27.50 3.45 -18.43
CA VAL A 178 26.31 4.32 -18.52
C VAL A 178 25.42 4.15 -17.29
N GLU A 179 25.27 2.93 -16.78
CA GLU A 179 24.56 2.70 -15.51
C GLU A 179 25.26 3.35 -14.30
N GLY A 180 26.60 3.44 -14.32
CA GLY A 180 27.36 4.16 -13.30
C GLY A 180 27.13 5.67 -13.36
N ILE A 181 27.13 6.26 -14.56
CA ILE A 181 26.93 7.69 -14.79
C ILE A 181 25.50 8.12 -14.44
N ALA A 182 24.49 7.36 -14.88
CA ALA A 182 23.08 7.71 -14.68
C ALA A 182 22.60 7.61 -13.22
N ARG A 183 23.43 7.07 -12.32
CA ARG A 183 23.15 6.91 -10.89
C ARG A 183 23.97 7.85 -9.99
N GLN A 184 24.88 8.66 -10.54
CA GLN A 184 25.56 9.77 -9.85
C GLN A 184 24.68 11.01 -9.80
#